data_AF-A0A068YX83-F1
#
_entry.id   AF-A0A068YX83-F1
#
_cell.length_a   1.000
_cell.length_b   1.000
_cell.length_c   1.000
_cell.angle_alpha   90.00
_cell.angle_beta   90.00
_cell.angle_gamma   90.00
#
_symmetry.space_group_name_H-M   'P 1'
#
loop_
_entity.id
_entity.type
_entity.pdbx_description
1 polymer ?
#
loop_
_entity_poly.entity_id
_entity_poly.type
_entity_poly.pdbx_seq_one_letter_code
_entity_poly.pdbx_strand_id
1 'polypeptide(L)'
;MVLFTVFKQFDTRAGTGSNYLGYSEFLEEVRGKRIKAATIAEGQGGTEIVATTTDDRKIRTTATYLDRGLIGDLIANDVKFDVKAREEGSLLMTLLVSWGPMLLLIGVWVYFMRQMQGGGKGGAFSFGKSKARMLDESTNTVTFADVAGCDEAKEEVKEVVDFLKDPAKFQKLGGRIPRGLLLVGPPGTGKTLLAKGIAGEAKVPFFSISGSDFVEMFVGVGAARVRDMFDNAKKNAPCIIFIDEIDAVGRQRGAGVGGGNDEREQTLNQMLVEMDGFETNVGVIVVAATNRPDILDAALLRPGRFDRQVYVTLPDIRGREQILNVHMRKVPLGQDVNASVIARGTPGMSGADLANLCNEAALMAARRSARTVEMQDFEKAKDKILMGPERKSMVMPEEERRNTAYHESGHALLGKMLPKCDPVHKVTIIPRGRALGVTMSLPAQDRYSYDREYMLSQISMLFGGRIAEEVFMNQMTTGASNDFERATGLARDMVTRYGMTDALGPMVYAENEGEVFLGRSVTKTNNMSEATLQKVDTEVRRIIDQQYDIARKLIEDNKDKMHAMAKALLEWETIDVEQMDDIMAGKEPRPPKDWTPRNPSVGSGGTGPSGGSPAVTTDPAPNAA
;
A
#
# COMPACT_ATOMS: atom_id res chain seq x y z
N MET A 1 -10.96 25.11 -27.37
CA MET A 1 -10.45 24.04 -28.25
C MET A 1 -11.45 22.90 -28.41
N VAL A 2 -11.90 22.24 -27.33
CA VAL A 2 -12.81 21.06 -27.41
C VAL A 2 -14.16 21.33 -28.10
N LEU A 3 -14.80 22.47 -27.83
CA LEU A 3 -16.08 22.83 -28.49
C LEU A 3 -15.92 23.01 -30.01
N PHE A 4 -14.76 23.51 -30.44
CA PHE A 4 -14.42 23.71 -31.85
C PHE A 4 -14.15 22.36 -32.55
N THR A 5 -13.61 21.38 -31.81
CA THR A 5 -13.37 20.01 -32.29
C THR A 5 -14.69 19.26 -32.50
N VAL A 6 -15.67 19.44 -31.61
CA VAL A 6 -17.00 18.80 -31.73
C VAL A 6 -17.77 19.33 -32.94
N PHE A 7 -17.69 20.63 -33.22
CA PHE A 7 -18.35 21.21 -34.40
C PHE A 7 -17.73 20.75 -35.73
N LYS A 8 -16.40 20.61 -35.80
CA LYS A 8 -15.71 20.04 -36.98
C LYS A 8 -16.12 18.60 -37.28
N GLN A 9 -16.51 17.85 -36.26
CA GLN A 9 -16.92 16.45 -36.39
C GLN A 9 -18.31 16.28 -37.03
N PHE A 10 -19.14 17.34 -37.05
CA PHE A 10 -20.43 17.35 -37.75
C PHE A 10 -20.30 17.75 -39.22
N ASP A 11 -19.35 18.61 -39.58
CA ASP A 11 -19.08 19.00 -40.99
C ASP A 11 -18.46 17.85 -41.82
N THR A 12 -17.69 16.98 -41.17
CA THR A 12 -16.97 15.88 -41.83
C THR A 12 -17.79 14.61 -42.07
N ARG A 13 -19.08 14.60 -41.67
CA ARG A 13 -19.96 13.41 -41.82
C ARG A 13 -20.88 13.45 -43.05
N ALA A 14 -20.68 14.38 -43.99
CA ALA A 14 -21.48 14.47 -45.22
C ALA A 14 -20.82 13.83 -46.48
N GLY A 15 -19.71 13.09 -46.34
CA GLY A 15 -18.86 12.72 -47.49
C GLY A 15 -18.48 11.26 -47.71
N THR A 16 -19.10 10.28 -47.02
CA THR A 16 -18.85 8.85 -47.29
C THR A 16 -20.16 8.07 -47.35
N GLY A 17 -20.96 8.37 -48.38
CA GLY A 17 -22.07 7.52 -48.82
C GLY A 17 -21.54 6.33 -49.64
N SER A 18 -22.16 5.16 -49.49
CA SER A 18 -21.69 3.83 -49.94
C SER A 18 -21.49 3.61 -51.45
N ASN A 19 -21.50 4.66 -52.30
CA ASN A 19 -21.44 4.53 -53.76
C ASN A 19 -20.41 5.49 -54.41
N TYR A 20 -19.33 5.80 -53.70
CA TYR A 20 -18.22 6.57 -54.28
C TYR A 20 -17.32 5.66 -55.15
N LEU A 21 -17.06 6.08 -56.39
CA LEU A 21 -16.19 5.39 -57.35
C LEU A 21 -15.00 6.29 -57.70
N GLY A 22 -13.79 5.73 -57.77
CA GLY A 22 -12.61 6.50 -58.17
C GLY A 22 -12.74 7.07 -59.58
N TYR A 23 -12.17 8.25 -59.84
CA TYR A 23 -12.32 8.91 -61.14
C TYR A 23 -11.75 8.08 -62.31
N SER A 24 -10.64 7.38 -62.09
CA SER A 24 -10.05 6.46 -63.08
C SER A 24 -10.98 5.29 -63.39
N GLU A 25 -11.57 4.67 -62.37
CA GLU A 25 -12.52 3.56 -62.51
C GLU A 25 -13.80 4.03 -63.20
N PHE A 26 -14.25 5.25 -62.91
CA PHE A 26 -15.38 5.86 -63.61
C PHE A 26 -15.12 6.00 -65.12
N LEU A 27 -13.92 6.44 -65.54
CA LEU A 27 -13.57 6.49 -66.96
C LEU A 27 -13.53 5.10 -67.61
N GLU A 28 -13.09 4.06 -66.89
CA GLU A 28 -13.15 2.68 -67.36
C GLU A 28 -14.60 2.20 -67.54
N GLU A 29 -15.50 2.52 -66.60
CA GLU A 29 -16.93 2.20 -66.69
C GLU A 29 -17.61 2.92 -67.87
N VAL A 30 -17.22 4.16 -68.15
CA VAL A 30 -17.68 4.92 -69.33
C VAL A 30 -17.20 4.25 -70.62
N ARG A 31 -15.91 3.90 -70.72
CA ARG A 31 -15.35 3.20 -71.90
C ARG A 31 -15.91 1.79 -72.06
N GLY A 32 -16.27 1.14 -70.95
CA GLY A 32 -16.94 -0.15 -70.91
C GLY A 32 -18.44 -0.11 -71.24
N LYS A 33 -19.00 1.07 -71.57
CA LYS A 33 -20.44 1.30 -71.84
C LYS A 33 -21.38 0.87 -70.71
N ARG A 34 -20.91 0.93 -69.46
CA ARG A 34 -21.69 0.58 -68.25
C ARG A 34 -22.35 1.78 -67.60
N ILE A 35 -22.16 2.99 -68.14
CA ILE A 35 -22.81 4.23 -67.69
C ILE A 35 -23.89 4.66 -68.69
N LYS A 36 -25.10 4.91 -68.19
CA LYS A 36 -26.28 5.33 -68.97
C LYS A 36 -26.44 6.84 -68.99
N ALA A 37 -26.21 7.50 -67.86
CA ALA A 37 -26.30 8.95 -67.76
C ALA A 37 -25.35 9.52 -66.71
N ALA A 38 -24.88 10.76 -66.89
CA ALA A 38 -24.03 11.45 -65.92
C ALA A 38 -24.49 12.89 -65.70
N THR A 39 -24.61 13.32 -64.44
CA THR A 39 -24.87 14.72 -64.09
C THR A 39 -23.61 15.31 -63.50
N ILE A 40 -23.15 16.43 -64.07
CA ILE A 40 -21.94 17.12 -63.70
C ILE A 40 -22.32 18.38 -62.92
N ALA A 41 -21.85 18.52 -61.69
CA ALA A 41 -22.08 19.66 -60.82
C ALA A 41 -20.75 20.35 -60.48
N GLU A 42 -20.64 21.65 -60.75
CA GLU A 42 -19.42 22.42 -60.47
C GLU A 42 -19.43 22.97 -59.04
N GLY A 43 -18.35 22.71 -58.29
CA GLY A 43 -18.13 23.19 -56.93
C GLY A 43 -16.79 23.88 -56.73
N GLN A 44 -16.63 24.61 -55.62
CA GLN A 44 -15.40 25.36 -55.28
C GLN A 44 -14.16 24.48 -55.05
N GLY A 45 -14.32 23.16 -54.89
CA GLY A 45 -13.24 22.20 -54.64
C GLY A 45 -13.04 21.14 -55.73
N GLY A 46 -13.72 21.26 -56.87
CA GLY A 46 -13.71 20.27 -57.96
C GLY A 46 -15.11 20.04 -58.55
N THR A 47 -15.17 19.21 -59.59
CA THR A 47 -16.42 18.87 -60.29
C THR A 47 -16.97 17.56 -59.74
N GLU A 48 -18.15 17.56 -59.13
CA GLU A 48 -18.81 16.32 -58.68
C GLU A 48 -19.63 15.73 -59.83
N ILE A 49 -19.44 14.45 -60.11
CA ILE A 49 -20.15 13.72 -61.15
C ILE A 49 -21.01 12.66 -60.48
N VAL A 50 -22.31 12.71 -60.73
CA VAL A 50 -23.25 11.66 -60.33
C VAL A 50 -23.64 10.89 -61.57
N ALA A 51 -23.16 9.67 -61.69
CA ALA A 51 -23.47 8.82 -62.84
C ALA A 51 -24.46 7.70 -62.46
N THR A 52 -25.31 7.35 -63.42
CA THR A 52 -26.26 6.24 -63.33
C THR A 52 -25.75 5.12 -64.22
N THR A 53 -25.48 3.95 -63.64
CA THR A 53 -25.04 2.78 -64.39
C THR A 53 -26.20 2.18 -65.20
N THR A 54 -25.91 1.26 -66.11
CA THR A 54 -26.92 0.49 -66.85
C THR A 54 -27.86 -0.30 -65.93
N ASP A 55 -27.40 -0.65 -64.72
CA ASP A 55 -28.17 -1.35 -63.69
C ASP A 55 -28.98 -0.39 -62.78
N ASP A 56 -29.17 0.86 -63.23
CA ASP A 56 -29.86 1.96 -62.54
C ASP A 56 -29.28 2.29 -61.13
N ARG A 57 -28.01 1.94 -60.87
CA ARG A 57 -27.31 2.35 -59.64
C ARG A 57 -26.71 3.74 -59.82
N LYS A 58 -26.85 4.59 -58.79
CA LYS A 58 -26.22 5.92 -58.74
C LYS A 58 -24.86 5.82 -58.07
N ILE A 59 -23.82 6.12 -58.82
CA ILE A 59 -22.44 6.25 -58.37
C ILE A 59 -22.04 7.72 -58.36
N ARG A 60 -21.09 8.07 -57.48
CA ARG A 60 -20.56 9.43 -57.38
C ARG A 60 -19.05 9.40 -57.53
N THR A 61 -18.51 10.34 -58.28
CA THR A 61 -17.07 10.54 -58.42
C THR A 61 -16.76 12.02 -58.47
N THR A 62 -15.50 12.39 -58.24
CA THR A 62 -15.04 13.78 -58.34
C THR A 62 -13.99 13.89 -59.43
N ALA A 63 -14.21 14.78 -60.39
CA ALA A 63 -13.27 15.11 -61.45
C ALA A 63 -12.54 16.41 -61.14
N THR A 64 -11.29 16.48 -61.62
CA THR A 64 -10.53 17.74 -61.62
C THR A 64 -11.05 18.66 -62.73
N TYR A 65 -11.09 19.96 -62.47
CA TYR A 65 -11.44 20.98 -63.46
C TYR A 65 -10.44 21.04 -64.64
N LEU A 66 -9.29 20.37 -64.51
CA LEU A 66 -8.23 20.31 -65.52
C LEU A 66 -8.49 19.25 -66.61
N ASP A 67 -9.43 18.32 -66.41
CA ASP A 67 -9.71 17.28 -67.40
C ASP A 67 -10.66 17.79 -68.49
N ARG A 68 -10.10 18.07 -69.67
CA ARG A 68 -10.85 18.47 -70.88
C ARG A 68 -11.34 17.29 -71.72
N GLY A 69 -10.90 16.06 -71.43
CA GLY A 69 -11.21 14.85 -72.19
C GLY A 69 -12.51 14.17 -71.77
N LEU A 70 -12.96 14.40 -70.53
CA LEU A 70 -14.15 13.76 -69.95
C LEU A 70 -15.42 13.86 -70.82
N ILE A 71 -15.73 15.05 -71.32
CA ILE A 71 -16.92 15.26 -72.16
C ILE A 71 -16.78 14.48 -73.48
N GLY A 72 -15.57 14.42 -74.03
CA GLY A 72 -15.26 13.62 -75.23
C GLY A 72 -15.46 12.13 -74.99
N ASP A 73 -14.98 11.60 -73.86
CA ASP A 73 -15.15 10.19 -73.49
C ASP A 73 -16.63 9.82 -73.27
N LEU A 74 -17.44 10.73 -72.72
CA LEU A 74 -18.89 10.54 -72.56
C LEU A 74 -19.63 10.52 -73.90
N ILE A 75 -19.29 11.43 -74.83
CA ILE A 75 -19.90 11.49 -76.17
C ILE A 75 -19.51 10.26 -77.00
N ALA A 76 -18.24 9.86 -76.97
CA ALA A 76 -17.73 8.72 -77.74
C ALA A 76 -18.38 7.39 -77.33
N ASN A 77 -18.89 7.29 -76.10
CA ASN A 77 -19.53 6.10 -75.54
C ASN A 77 -21.06 6.21 -75.40
N ASP A 78 -21.68 7.21 -76.02
CA ASP A 78 -23.15 7.42 -76.07
C ASP A 78 -23.81 7.60 -74.69
N VAL A 79 -23.10 8.25 -73.76
CA VAL A 79 -23.61 8.54 -72.41
C VAL A 79 -24.37 9.88 -72.39
N LYS A 80 -25.63 9.88 -71.93
CA LYS A 80 -26.39 11.13 -71.79
C LYS A 80 -25.90 11.94 -70.59
N PHE A 81 -25.49 13.19 -70.78
CA PHE A 81 -25.05 14.02 -69.66
C PHE A 81 -25.76 15.38 -69.57
N ASP A 82 -25.81 15.92 -68.34
CA ASP A 82 -26.39 17.21 -67.98
C ASP A 82 -25.47 17.97 -67.01
N VAL A 83 -25.43 19.30 -67.09
CA VAL A 83 -24.58 20.15 -66.24
C VAL A 83 -25.45 21.06 -65.38
N LYS A 84 -25.37 20.93 -64.06
CA LYS A 84 -26.17 21.72 -63.11
C LYS A 84 -25.34 22.77 -62.40
N ALA A 85 -25.88 23.99 -62.32
CA ALA A 85 -25.34 25.07 -61.51
C ALA A 85 -25.58 24.82 -60.01
N ARG A 86 -24.65 25.28 -59.16
CA ARG A 86 -24.63 25.10 -57.71
C ARG A 86 -25.94 25.56 -57.04
N GLU A 87 -26.55 24.72 -56.22
CA GLU A 87 -27.55 25.16 -55.23
C GLU A 87 -26.81 25.89 -54.09
N GLU A 88 -27.03 27.20 -53.97
CA GLU A 88 -26.55 27.97 -52.83
C GLU A 88 -27.32 27.56 -51.57
N GLY A 89 -26.62 27.11 -50.54
CA GLY A 89 -27.23 26.75 -49.27
C GLY A 89 -27.96 27.94 -48.64
N SER A 90 -29.14 27.69 -48.05
CA SER A 90 -29.98 28.72 -47.44
C SER A 90 -29.20 29.60 -46.45
N LEU A 91 -29.14 30.91 -46.72
CA LEU A 91 -28.47 31.93 -45.89
C LEU A 91 -28.91 31.88 -44.41
N LEU A 92 -30.14 31.45 -44.15
CA LEU A 92 -30.72 31.32 -42.81
C LEU A 92 -30.05 30.18 -42.02
N MET A 93 -29.69 29.09 -42.69
CA MET A 93 -28.97 27.95 -42.09
C MET A 93 -27.54 28.36 -41.70
N THR A 94 -26.87 29.17 -42.54
CA THR A 94 -25.51 29.68 -42.29
C THR A 94 -25.47 30.64 -41.08
N LEU A 95 -26.47 31.50 -40.93
CA LEU A 95 -26.60 32.40 -39.77
C LEU A 95 -26.80 31.62 -38.46
N LEU A 96 -27.67 30.60 -38.47
CA LEU A 96 -28.00 29.82 -37.27
C LEU A 96 -26.81 28.95 -36.81
N VAL A 97 -26.08 28.35 -37.74
CA VAL A 97 -24.86 27.55 -37.43
C VAL A 97 -23.73 28.44 -36.91
N SER A 98 -23.59 29.66 -37.42
CA SER A 98 -22.54 30.59 -36.99
C SER A 98 -22.83 31.23 -35.62
N TRP A 99 -24.09 31.60 -35.35
CA TRP A 99 -24.48 32.30 -34.12
C TRP A 99 -24.95 31.39 -32.99
N GLY A 100 -25.39 30.17 -33.31
CA GLY A 100 -25.85 29.17 -32.33
C GLY A 100 -24.83 28.89 -31.21
N PRO A 101 -23.54 28.62 -31.52
CA PRO A 101 -22.52 28.39 -30.51
C PRO A 101 -22.31 29.59 -29.58
N MET A 102 -22.40 30.81 -30.13
CA MET A 102 -22.20 32.04 -29.37
C MET A 102 -23.39 32.30 -28.42
N LEU A 103 -24.61 32.12 -28.90
CA LEU A 103 -25.83 32.28 -28.10
C LEU A 103 -25.93 31.21 -27.00
N LEU A 104 -25.51 29.97 -27.26
CA LEU A 104 -25.46 28.91 -26.26
C LEU A 104 -24.45 29.23 -25.15
N LEU A 105 -23.26 29.74 -25.50
CA LEU A 105 -22.27 30.19 -24.51
C LEU A 105 -22.79 31.36 -23.67
N ILE A 106 -23.49 32.32 -24.27
CA ILE A 106 -24.11 33.43 -23.53
C ILE A 106 -25.21 32.91 -22.59
N GLY A 107 -26.05 31.97 -23.04
CA GLY A 107 -27.08 31.34 -22.21
C GLY A 107 -26.50 30.59 -21.00
N VAL A 108 -25.43 29.81 -21.22
CA VAL A 108 -24.71 29.10 -20.15
C VAL A 108 -24.04 30.10 -19.19
N TRP A 109 -23.45 31.17 -19.71
CA TRP A 109 -22.82 32.22 -18.90
C TRP A 109 -23.83 32.95 -18.00
N VAL A 110 -25.00 33.29 -18.54
CA VAL A 110 -26.10 33.91 -17.77
C VAL A 110 -26.66 32.93 -16.73
N TYR A 111 -26.77 31.64 -17.06
CA TYR A 111 -27.19 30.60 -16.12
C TYR A 111 -26.22 30.47 -14.93
N PHE A 112 -24.91 30.43 -15.19
CA PHE A 112 -23.89 30.39 -14.13
C PHE A 112 -23.84 31.66 -13.28
N MET A 113 -24.00 32.84 -13.88
CA MET A 113 -24.09 34.09 -13.10
C MET A 113 -25.33 34.13 -12.20
N ARG A 114 -26.49 33.63 -12.68
CA ARG A 114 -27.69 33.51 -11.82
C ARG A 114 -27.48 32.53 -10.67
N GLN A 115 -26.72 31.46 -10.88
CA GLN A 115 -26.39 30.48 -9.84
C GLN A 115 -25.37 31.01 -8.82
N MET A 116 -24.45 31.89 -9.22
CA MET A 116 -23.47 32.51 -8.30
C MET A 116 -24.07 33.62 -7.42
N GLN A 117 -25.16 34.26 -7.86
CA GLN A 117 -25.75 35.42 -7.15
C GLN A 117 -27.02 35.07 -6.33
N GLY A 118 -27.62 33.89 -6.55
CA GLY A 118 -28.83 33.43 -5.87
C GLY A 118 -28.58 32.38 -4.78
N GLY A 119 -28.26 32.83 -3.56
CA GLY A 119 -28.59 32.14 -2.30
C GLY A 119 -27.92 30.80 -1.96
N GLY A 120 -26.91 30.84 -1.08
CA GLY A 120 -26.48 29.68 -0.29
C GLY A 120 -25.01 29.73 0.09
N LYS A 121 -24.73 29.92 1.38
CA LYS A 121 -23.54 29.64 2.24
C LYS A 121 -22.24 28.98 1.67
N GLY A 122 -21.85 29.21 0.41
CA GLY A 122 -20.77 28.49 -0.26
C GLY A 122 -20.32 29.08 -1.61
N GLY A 123 -20.40 30.41 -1.79
CA GLY A 123 -19.79 31.09 -2.95
C GLY A 123 -18.25 31.15 -2.88
N ALA A 124 -17.62 31.79 -3.86
CA ALA A 124 -16.16 31.97 -4.01
C ALA A 124 -15.41 32.49 -2.75
N PHE A 125 -16.12 32.97 -1.73
CA PHE A 125 -15.61 33.34 -0.41
C PHE A 125 -15.42 32.16 0.57
N SER A 126 -15.88 30.94 0.27
CA SER A 126 -15.68 29.77 1.14
C SER A 126 -14.34 29.05 0.93
N PHE A 127 -13.58 29.41 -0.11
CA PHE A 127 -12.30 28.76 -0.43
C PHE A 127 -11.23 28.93 0.66
N GLY A 128 -11.30 29.98 1.46
CA GLY A 128 -10.35 30.29 2.53
C GLY A 128 -10.73 29.78 3.93
N LYS A 129 -11.89 29.15 4.11
CA LYS A 129 -12.28 28.61 5.43
C LYS A 129 -11.53 27.31 5.74
N SER A 130 -11.16 27.14 7.00
CA SER A 130 -10.54 25.91 7.48
C SER A 130 -11.49 24.73 7.34
N LYS A 131 -11.00 23.60 6.85
CA LYS A 131 -11.69 22.31 6.80
C LYS A 131 -11.51 21.49 8.08
N ALA A 132 -10.88 22.07 9.11
CA ALA A 132 -10.59 21.37 10.36
C ALA A 132 -11.86 20.78 10.98
N ARG A 133 -11.79 19.50 11.34
CA ARG A 133 -12.87 18.82 12.07
C ARG A 133 -12.74 19.14 13.54
N MET A 134 -13.74 19.79 14.11
CA MET A 134 -13.84 20.03 15.55
C MET A 134 -14.51 18.82 16.21
N LEU A 135 -13.83 18.24 17.19
CA LEU A 135 -14.43 17.29 18.13
C LEU A 135 -14.68 18.07 19.43
N ASP A 136 -15.95 18.22 19.77
CA ASP A 136 -16.37 18.82 21.04
C ASP A 136 -16.02 17.88 22.21
N GLU A 137 -15.85 18.46 23.40
CA GLU A 137 -15.51 17.74 24.65
C GLU A 137 -16.38 16.51 24.88
N SER A 138 -17.69 16.59 24.58
CA SER A 138 -18.65 15.50 24.76
C SER A 138 -18.55 14.38 23.72
N THR A 139 -17.87 14.62 22.60
CA THR A 139 -17.75 13.67 21.48
C THR A 139 -16.43 12.91 21.47
N ASN A 140 -15.40 13.40 22.16
CA ASN A 140 -14.12 12.70 22.25
C ASN A 140 -14.15 11.67 23.40
N THR A 141 -14.32 10.40 23.06
CA THR A 141 -14.36 9.28 24.04
C THR A 141 -12.99 8.68 24.33
N VAL A 142 -11.94 9.09 23.61
CA VAL A 142 -10.61 8.49 23.71
C VAL A 142 -9.84 9.13 24.87
N THR A 143 -9.34 8.30 25.78
CA THR A 143 -8.52 8.73 26.92
C THR A 143 -7.16 8.02 26.93
N PHE A 144 -6.29 8.33 27.88
CA PHE A 144 -5.03 7.59 28.05
C PHE A 144 -5.22 6.10 28.36
N ALA A 145 -6.41 5.67 28.81
CA ALA A 145 -6.71 4.25 29.00
C ALA A 145 -6.82 3.47 27.67
N ASP A 146 -7.09 4.16 26.56
CA ASP A 146 -7.17 3.58 25.22
C ASP A 146 -5.83 3.64 24.47
N VAL A 147 -4.80 4.26 25.07
CA VAL A 147 -3.46 4.43 24.50
C VAL A 147 -2.47 3.57 25.29
N ALA A 148 -2.00 2.51 24.66
CA ALA A 148 -1.10 1.51 25.25
C ALA A 148 0.24 1.43 24.49
N GLY A 149 1.27 0.92 25.16
CA GLY A 149 2.58 0.64 24.56
C GLY A 149 3.45 1.87 24.25
N CYS A 150 3.15 3.03 24.84
CA CYS A 150 3.96 4.24 24.75
C CYS A 150 3.96 5.00 26.09
N ASP A 151 4.38 4.32 27.16
CA ASP A 151 4.30 4.84 28.53
C ASP A 151 5.20 6.06 28.74
N GLU A 152 6.39 6.08 28.14
CA GLU A 152 7.33 7.21 28.18
C GLU A 152 6.72 8.44 27.48
N ALA A 153 6.15 8.24 26.29
CA ALA A 153 5.48 9.32 25.56
C ALA A 153 4.28 9.88 26.34
N LYS A 154 3.51 9.01 27.01
CA LYS A 154 2.39 9.43 27.89
C LYS A 154 2.88 10.25 29.09
N GLU A 155 4.00 9.87 29.69
CA GLU A 155 4.58 10.60 30.81
C GLU A 155 5.04 12.00 30.37
N GLU A 156 5.71 12.12 29.23
CA GLU A 156 6.14 13.43 28.69
C GLU A 156 4.96 14.37 28.39
N VAL A 157 3.84 13.83 27.87
CA VAL A 157 2.66 14.65 27.56
C VAL A 157 1.74 14.87 28.78
N LYS A 158 1.96 14.16 29.89
CA LYS A 158 1.17 14.33 31.12
C LYS A 158 1.27 15.74 31.68
N GLU A 159 2.44 16.35 31.59
CA GLU A 159 2.64 17.75 31.98
C GLU A 159 1.76 18.72 31.17
N VAL A 160 1.59 18.44 29.89
CA VAL A 160 0.73 19.23 28.98
C VAL A 160 -0.73 19.10 29.39
N VAL A 161 -1.16 17.89 29.75
CA VAL A 161 -2.51 17.61 30.27
C VAL A 161 -2.76 18.33 31.59
N ASP A 162 -1.85 18.20 32.55
CA ASP A 162 -1.98 18.82 33.87
C ASP A 162 -2.05 20.35 33.76
N PHE A 163 -1.31 20.93 32.80
CA PHE A 163 -1.40 22.34 32.48
C PHE A 163 -2.78 22.74 31.94
N LEU A 164 -3.31 22.00 30.96
CA LEU A 164 -4.63 22.28 30.39
C LEU A 164 -5.76 22.15 31.43
N LYS A 165 -5.60 21.26 32.42
CA LYS A 165 -6.53 21.08 33.55
C LYS A 165 -6.44 22.22 34.57
N ASP A 166 -5.25 22.66 34.94
CA ASP A 166 -5.03 23.75 35.91
C ASP A 166 -3.93 24.73 35.47
N PRO A 167 -4.24 25.67 34.55
CA PRO A 167 -3.27 26.65 34.06
C PRO A 167 -2.73 27.58 35.16
N ALA A 168 -3.55 27.88 36.16
CA ALA A 168 -3.24 28.85 37.21
C ALA A 168 -2.10 28.37 38.12
N LYS A 169 -2.02 27.06 38.37
CA LYS A 169 -0.94 26.44 39.15
C LYS A 169 0.44 26.72 38.55
N PHE A 170 0.57 26.65 37.22
CA PHE A 170 1.85 26.86 36.53
C PHE A 170 2.19 28.34 36.35
N GLN A 171 1.18 29.18 36.07
CA GLN A 171 1.38 30.63 35.94
C GLN A 171 1.89 31.28 37.23
N LYS A 172 1.38 30.85 38.40
CA LYS A 172 1.83 31.35 39.72
C LYS A 172 3.32 31.13 39.99
N LEU A 173 3.89 30.07 39.40
CA LEU A 173 5.30 29.70 39.56
C LEU A 173 6.18 30.25 38.42
N GLY A 174 5.62 31.05 37.51
CA GLY A 174 6.33 31.60 36.36
C GLY A 174 6.63 30.58 35.25
N GLY A 175 6.00 29.40 35.29
CA GLY A 175 6.13 28.37 34.26
C GLY A 175 5.58 28.86 32.93
N ARG A 176 6.35 28.67 31.84
CA ARG A 176 5.92 28.97 30.48
C ARG A 176 5.45 27.69 29.80
N ILE A 177 4.37 27.81 29.04
CA ILE A 177 3.74 26.69 28.35
C ILE A 177 4.52 26.42 27.06
N PRO A 178 4.79 25.15 26.72
CA PRO A 178 5.22 24.80 25.38
C PRO A 178 4.11 25.17 24.38
N ARG A 179 4.45 26.00 23.40
CA ARG A 179 3.46 26.45 22.39
C ARG A 179 3.12 25.35 21.40
N GLY A 180 4.06 24.44 21.19
CA GLY A 180 3.97 23.39 20.20
C GLY A 180 4.60 22.09 20.66
N LEU A 181 3.86 20.99 20.49
CA LEU A 181 4.33 19.64 20.70
C LEU A 181 4.47 18.95 19.34
N LEU A 182 5.65 18.40 19.04
CA LEU A 182 5.85 17.57 17.85
C LEU A 182 5.94 16.09 18.25
N LEU A 183 4.97 15.30 17.83
CA LEU A 183 4.97 13.84 17.94
C LEU A 183 5.73 13.24 16.76
N VAL A 184 6.84 12.56 17.05
CA VAL A 184 7.75 12.01 16.06
C VAL A 184 7.76 10.50 16.15
N GLY A 185 7.61 9.79 15.04
CA GLY A 185 7.85 8.35 15.02
C GLY A 185 7.28 7.65 13.80
N PRO A 186 7.52 6.34 13.64
CA PRO A 186 7.04 5.58 12.49
C PRO A 186 5.51 5.66 12.30
N PRO A 187 4.98 5.41 11.09
CA PRO A 187 3.55 5.33 10.87
C PRO A 187 2.92 4.22 11.73
N GLY A 188 1.67 4.40 12.13
CA GLY A 188 0.92 3.37 12.87
C GLY A 188 1.27 3.23 14.36
N THR A 189 2.17 4.04 14.93
CA THR A 189 2.51 4.02 16.37
C THR A 189 1.50 4.72 17.28
N GLY A 190 0.41 5.25 16.72
CA GLY A 190 -0.67 5.86 17.50
C GLY A 190 -0.48 7.33 17.83
N LYS A 191 0.35 8.09 17.09
CA LYS A 191 0.53 9.55 17.29
C LYS A 191 -0.80 10.33 17.32
N THR A 192 -1.68 10.10 16.35
CA THR A 192 -3.02 10.73 16.28
C THR A 192 -3.91 10.27 17.44
N LEU A 193 -3.77 9.02 17.90
CA LEU A 193 -4.53 8.49 19.02
C LEU A 193 -4.05 9.11 20.35
N LEU A 194 -2.74 9.26 20.53
CA LEU A 194 -2.14 9.94 21.67
C LEU A 194 -2.59 11.40 21.74
N ALA A 195 -2.58 12.13 20.62
CA ALA A 195 -3.06 13.51 20.58
C ALA A 195 -4.54 13.65 21.00
N LYS A 196 -5.41 12.73 20.53
CA LYS A 196 -6.81 12.66 20.98
C LYS A 196 -6.92 12.30 22.47
N GLY A 197 -6.06 11.43 22.95
CA GLY A 197 -5.96 11.05 24.37
C GLY A 197 -5.58 12.24 25.26
N ILE A 198 -4.65 13.10 24.83
CA ILE A 198 -4.28 14.33 25.56
C ILE A 198 -5.52 15.23 25.71
N ALA A 199 -6.27 15.44 24.62
CA ALA A 199 -7.47 16.27 24.65
C ALA A 199 -8.59 15.66 25.52
N GLY A 200 -8.82 14.36 25.41
CA GLY A 200 -9.85 13.65 26.19
C GLY A 200 -9.51 13.60 27.68
N GLU A 201 -8.24 13.42 28.03
CA GLU A 201 -7.78 13.45 29.40
C GLU A 201 -7.89 14.87 30.00
N ALA A 202 -7.51 15.90 29.24
CA ALA A 202 -7.63 17.30 29.64
C ALA A 202 -9.05 17.86 29.56
N LYS A 203 -9.98 17.16 28.90
CA LYS A 203 -11.36 17.58 28.63
C LYS A 203 -11.45 18.95 27.93
N VAL A 204 -10.69 19.10 26.84
CA VAL A 204 -10.68 20.32 26.03
C VAL A 204 -11.09 20.03 24.57
N PRO A 205 -11.64 21.01 23.82
CA PRO A 205 -11.94 20.85 22.40
C PRO A 205 -10.70 20.45 21.58
N PHE A 206 -10.91 19.58 20.60
CA PHE A 206 -9.85 19.05 19.72
C PHE A 206 -10.13 19.39 18.26
N PHE A 207 -9.26 20.18 17.65
CA PHE A 207 -9.31 20.51 16.23
C PHE A 207 -8.34 19.62 15.47
N SER A 208 -8.82 18.84 14.51
CA SER A 208 -7.97 17.97 13.69
C SER A 208 -7.94 18.46 12.25
N ILE A 209 -6.73 18.61 11.69
CA ILE A 209 -6.49 18.92 10.28
C ILE A 209 -5.30 18.11 9.74
N SER A 210 -5.34 17.77 8.45
CA SER A 210 -4.19 17.16 7.79
C SER A 210 -3.27 18.24 7.21
N GLY A 211 -1.96 18.08 7.29
CA GLY A 211 -0.97 18.97 6.69
C GLY A 211 -1.18 19.10 5.17
N SER A 212 -1.60 18.01 4.53
CA SER A 212 -1.95 17.99 3.11
C SER A 212 -3.17 18.85 2.75
N ASP A 213 -4.08 19.14 3.70
CA ASP A 213 -5.24 20.01 3.46
C ASP A 213 -4.84 21.48 3.26
N PHE A 214 -3.61 21.85 3.62
CA PHE A 214 -3.11 23.20 3.40
C PHE A 214 -2.42 23.37 2.05
N VAL A 215 -2.11 22.29 1.33
CA VAL A 215 -1.45 22.32 0.03
C VAL A 215 -2.50 22.29 -1.07
N GLU A 216 -2.68 23.41 -1.77
CA GLU A 216 -3.72 23.58 -2.80
C GLU A 216 -3.14 24.18 -4.10
N MET A 217 -3.90 24.06 -5.20
CA MET A 217 -3.48 24.59 -6.51
C MET A 217 -3.42 26.12 -6.57
N PHE A 218 -4.05 26.83 -5.62
CA PHE A 218 -4.16 28.27 -5.61
C PHE A 218 -3.29 28.89 -4.52
N VAL A 219 -2.36 29.76 -4.93
CA VAL A 219 -1.47 30.49 -4.03
C VAL A 219 -2.28 31.30 -3.01
N GLY A 220 -1.87 31.25 -1.74
CA GLY A 220 -2.49 32.00 -0.65
C GLY A 220 -3.71 31.36 0.01
N VAL A 221 -4.28 30.29 -0.57
CA VAL A 221 -5.41 29.58 0.04
C VAL A 221 -4.98 28.85 1.31
N GLY A 222 -3.83 28.15 1.29
CA GLY A 222 -3.28 27.49 2.48
C GLY A 222 -3.07 28.46 3.64
N ALA A 223 -2.41 29.60 3.40
CA ALA A 223 -2.21 30.65 4.39
C ALA A 223 -3.53 31.21 4.96
N ALA A 224 -4.56 31.41 4.14
CA ALA A 224 -5.87 31.86 4.64
C ALA A 224 -6.52 30.84 5.58
N ARG A 225 -6.43 29.53 5.26
CA ARG A 225 -6.95 28.45 6.10
C ARG A 225 -6.22 28.34 7.43
N VAL A 226 -4.89 28.54 7.42
CA VAL A 226 -4.08 28.58 8.64
C VAL A 226 -4.62 29.69 9.56
N ARG A 227 -4.82 30.91 9.07
CA ARG A 227 -5.38 32.02 9.87
C ARG A 227 -6.75 31.70 10.45
N ASP A 228 -7.68 31.24 9.62
CA ASP A 228 -9.04 30.91 10.06
C ASP A 228 -9.05 29.79 11.11
N MET A 229 -8.20 28.76 10.95
CA MET A 229 -8.02 27.71 11.96
C MET A 229 -7.57 28.28 13.31
N PHE A 230 -6.53 29.12 13.29
CA PHE A 230 -5.98 29.72 14.51
C PHE A 230 -6.98 30.69 15.17
N ASP A 231 -7.73 31.47 14.40
CA ASP A 231 -8.76 32.36 14.95
C ASP A 231 -9.95 31.60 15.55
N ASN A 232 -10.33 30.46 14.97
CA ASN A 232 -11.36 29.60 15.54
C ASN A 232 -10.88 28.90 16.82
N ALA A 233 -9.61 28.48 16.87
CA ALA A 233 -9.01 27.93 18.10
C ALA A 233 -8.98 28.97 19.23
N LYS A 234 -8.56 30.22 18.93
CA LYS A 234 -8.56 31.32 19.91
C LYS A 234 -9.94 31.55 20.55
N LYS A 235 -11.04 31.40 19.80
CA LYS A 235 -12.41 31.56 20.31
C LYS A 235 -12.86 30.42 21.22
N ASN A 236 -12.24 29.24 21.12
CA ASN A 236 -12.61 28.02 21.84
C ASN A 236 -11.55 27.63 22.87
N ALA A 237 -10.67 28.56 23.24
CA ALA A 237 -9.62 28.29 24.22
C ALA A 237 -10.20 28.06 25.63
N PRO A 238 -9.60 27.14 26.42
CA PRO A 238 -8.43 26.32 26.13
C PRO A 238 -8.76 25.16 25.16
N CYS A 239 -7.91 24.90 24.17
CA CYS A 239 -8.12 23.85 23.17
C CYS A 239 -6.81 23.32 22.57
N ILE A 240 -6.90 22.19 21.87
CA ILE A 240 -5.78 21.58 21.14
C ILE A 240 -6.00 21.67 19.63
N ILE A 241 -5.00 22.13 18.90
CA ILE A 241 -4.93 22.06 17.44
C ILE A 241 -4.01 20.90 17.06
N PHE A 242 -4.53 19.86 16.43
CA PHE A 242 -3.76 18.74 15.91
C PHE A 242 -3.56 18.82 14.40
N ILE A 243 -2.31 18.81 13.97
CA ILE A 243 -1.89 18.81 12.56
C ILE A 243 -1.18 17.48 12.26
N ASP A 244 -1.86 16.59 11.53
CA ASP A 244 -1.23 15.35 11.05
C ASP A 244 -0.37 15.62 9.82
N GLU A 245 0.64 14.79 9.53
CA GLU A 245 1.51 14.93 8.34
C GLU A 245 2.05 16.36 8.13
N ILE A 246 2.56 16.99 9.19
CA ILE A 246 3.09 18.36 9.14
C ILE A 246 4.22 18.52 8.10
N ASP A 247 4.90 17.43 7.73
CA ASP A 247 5.92 17.38 6.69
C ASP A 247 5.40 17.68 5.27
N ALA A 248 4.09 17.66 5.04
CA ALA A 248 3.50 18.12 3.79
C ALA A 248 3.71 19.63 3.55
N VAL A 249 3.68 20.43 4.61
CA VAL A 249 3.87 21.90 4.59
C VAL A 249 5.20 22.36 5.17
N GLY A 250 5.76 21.58 6.10
CA GLY A 250 6.94 21.91 6.88
C GLY A 250 8.26 21.47 6.26
N ARG A 251 8.28 21.03 5.00
CA ARG A 251 9.48 20.48 4.37
C ARG A 251 10.55 21.55 4.13
N GLN A 252 11.81 21.23 4.42
CA GLN A 252 12.96 22.09 4.20
C GLN A 252 13.09 22.47 2.71
N ARG A 253 13.50 23.72 2.48
CA ARG A 253 13.72 24.29 1.15
C ARG A 253 14.65 23.40 0.31
N GLY A 254 14.11 22.79 -0.74
CA GLY A 254 14.91 22.15 -1.78
C GLY A 254 15.25 23.17 -2.86
N ALA A 255 16.47 23.09 -3.42
CA ALA A 255 16.90 23.87 -4.59
C ALA A 255 16.19 23.43 -5.89
N GLY A 256 14.85 23.36 -5.86
CA GLY A 256 14.01 23.01 -7.00
C GLY A 256 13.57 24.28 -7.73
N VAL A 257 14.06 24.44 -8.96
CA VAL A 257 13.62 25.47 -9.90
C VAL A 257 12.22 25.11 -10.40
N GLY A 258 11.17 25.62 -9.75
CA GLY A 258 9.78 25.43 -10.18
C GLY A 258 8.78 25.98 -9.14
N GLY A 259 7.83 26.81 -9.60
CA GLY A 259 6.91 27.61 -8.78
C GLY A 259 5.87 26.87 -7.92
N GLY A 260 6.11 25.60 -7.57
CA GLY A 260 5.33 24.86 -6.56
C GLY A 260 5.84 25.03 -5.12
N ASN A 261 6.97 25.73 -4.93
CA ASN A 261 7.50 26.01 -3.59
C ASN A 261 6.82 27.22 -2.94
N ASP A 262 6.38 28.20 -3.72
CA ASP A 262 5.90 29.49 -3.19
C ASP A 262 4.64 29.35 -2.32
N GLU A 263 3.72 28.45 -2.66
CA GLU A 263 2.49 28.20 -1.89
C GLU A 263 2.76 27.52 -0.55
N ARG A 264 3.60 26.47 -0.57
CA ARG A 264 4.02 25.77 0.65
C ARG A 264 4.80 26.69 1.58
N GLU A 265 5.70 27.50 1.03
CA GLU A 265 6.48 28.48 1.79
C GLU A 265 5.59 29.56 2.42
N GLN A 266 4.61 30.07 1.67
CA GLN A 266 3.68 31.06 2.20
C GLN A 266 2.83 30.49 3.34
N THR A 267 2.31 29.27 3.18
CA THR A 267 1.54 28.56 4.19
C THR A 267 2.38 28.26 5.44
N LEU A 268 3.62 27.80 5.26
CA LEU A 268 4.56 27.56 6.35
C LEU A 268 4.86 28.84 7.11
N ASN A 269 5.22 29.92 6.42
CA ASN A 269 5.50 31.21 7.05
C ASN A 269 4.29 31.76 7.80
N GLN A 270 3.08 31.59 7.26
CA GLN A 270 1.86 31.98 7.97
C GLN A 270 1.66 31.17 9.26
N MET A 271 1.96 29.87 9.25
CA MET A 271 1.90 29.04 10.45
C MET A 271 2.91 29.51 11.51
N LEU A 272 4.13 29.85 11.09
CA LEU A 272 5.14 30.41 11.99
C LEU A 272 4.69 31.74 12.61
N VAL A 273 4.09 32.63 11.82
CA VAL A 273 3.56 33.91 12.30
C VAL A 273 2.44 33.71 13.32
N GLU A 274 1.51 32.78 13.09
CA GLU A 274 0.43 32.49 14.05
C GLU A 274 0.98 31.86 15.34
N MET A 275 1.98 30.97 15.25
CA MET A 275 2.62 30.35 16.44
C MET A 275 3.41 31.36 17.28
N ASP A 276 4.15 32.27 16.63
CA ASP A 276 4.89 33.34 17.31
C ASP A 276 3.92 34.40 17.87
N GLY A 277 2.80 34.64 17.17
CA GLY A 277 1.78 35.65 17.47
C GLY A 277 0.90 35.36 18.69
N PHE A 278 0.99 34.18 19.31
CA PHE A 278 0.26 33.91 20.54
C PHE A 278 0.82 34.72 21.72
N GLU A 279 -0.08 35.30 22.53
CA GLU A 279 0.28 35.65 23.90
C GLU A 279 0.39 34.34 24.71
N THR A 280 1.37 34.26 25.62
CA THR A 280 1.70 33.05 26.39
C THR A 280 0.54 32.54 27.27
N ASN A 281 -0.58 33.25 27.35
CA ASN A 281 -1.68 33.00 28.29
C ASN A 281 -3.00 32.53 27.65
N VAL A 282 -3.07 32.37 26.31
CA VAL A 282 -4.33 32.05 25.62
C VAL A 282 -4.74 30.57 25.79
N GLY A 283 -3.88 29.69 26.30
CA GLY A 283 -4.25 28.29 26.59
C GLY A 283 -4.51 27.43 25.35
N VAL A 284 -3.94 27.80 24.20
CA VAL A 284 -3.99 27.03 22.94
C VAL A 284 -2.67 26.29 22.76
N ILE A 285 -2.74 24.99 22.51
CA ILE A 285 -1.56 24.15 22.28
C ILE A 285 -1.63 23.54 20.89
N VAL A 286 -0.57 23.70 20.11
CA VAL A 286 -0.45 23.10 18.78
C VAL A 286 0.28 21.77 18.90
N VAL A 287 -0.35 20.67 18.48
CA VAL A 287 0.26 19.34 18.42
C VAL A 287 0.41 18.97 16.96
N ALA A 288 1.61 18.63 16.52
CA ALA A 288 1.86 18.15 15.17
C ALA A 288 2.38 16.71 15.20
N ALA A 289 2.09 15.93 14.16
CA ALA A 289 2.66 14.59 13.98
C ALA A 289 3.46 14.50 12.69
N THR A 290 4.61 13.83 12.74
CA THR A 290 5.40 13.49 11.55
C THR A 290 6.01 12.10 11.66
N ASN A 291 6.22 11.47 10.51
CA ASN A 291 7.04 10.28 10.38
C ASN A 291 8.50 10.60 10.02
N ARG A 292 8.79 11.86 9.66
CA ARG A 292 10.05 12.28 9.05
C ARG A 292 10.53 13.62 9.63
N PRO A 293 11.11 13.62 10.84
CA PRO A 293 11.60 14.85 11.45
C PRO A 293 12.80 15.45 10.70
N ASP A 294 13.54 14.61 9.95
CA ASP A 294 14.74 14.93 9.18
C ASP A 294 14.49 15.94 8.05
N ILE A 295 13.30 15.88 7.43
CA ILE A 295 12.96 16.77 6.31
C ILE A 295 12.29 18.06 6.74
N LEU A 296 12.02 18.25 8.03
CA LEU A 296 11.33 19.45 8.51
C LEU A 296 12.25 20.67 8.50
N ASP A 297 11.68 21.83 8.19
CA ASP A 297 12.38 23.11 8.30
C ASP A 297 12.76 23.35 9.76
N ALA A 298 14.06 23.55 10.01
CA ALA A 298 14.61 23.83 11.32
C ALA A 298 13.96 25.06 12.00
N ALA A 299 13.33 25.96 11.25
CA ALA A 299 12.54 27.07 11.77
C ALA A 299 11.35 26.59 12.63
N LEU A 300 10.70 25.47 12.28
CA LEU A 300 9.58 24.91 13.06
C LEU A 300 10.02 24.40 14.43
N LEU A 301 11.25 23.91 14.53
CA LEU A 301 11.83 23.29 15.73
C LEU A 301 12.48 24.30 16.69
N ARG A 302 12.39 25.60 16.40
CA ARG A 302 12.98 26.64 17.27
C ARG A 302 12.13 26.85 18.53
N PRO A 303 12.76 27.21 19.67
CA PRO A 303 12.05 27.55 20.90
C PRO A 303 10.96 28.59 20.65
N GLY A 304 9.75 28.35 21.21
CA GLY A 304 8.56 29.17 20.97
C GLY A 304 7.64 28.65 19.86
N ARG A 305 8.04 27.60 19.13
CA ARG A 305 7.21 26.91 18.13
C ARG A 305 6.99 25.47 18.58
N PHE A 306 7.52 24.48 17.86
CA PHE A 306 7.58 23.09 18.33
C PHE A 306 8.81 22.92 19.23
N ASP A 307 8.72 23.46 20.43
CA ASP A 307 9.78 23.46 21.43
C ASP A 307 9.92 22.11 22.15
N ARG A 308 8.87 21.29 22.18
CA ARG A 308 8.91 19.94 22.72
C ARG A 308 8.72 18.89 21.62
N GLN A 309 9.63 17.93 21.56
CA GLN A 309 9.55 16.78 20.66
C GLN A 309 9.38 15.53 21.49
N VAL A 310 8.31 14.77 21.23
CA VAL A 310 8.00 13.52 21.91
C VAL A 310 8.11 12.39 20.90
N TYR A 311 9.00 11.44 21.17
CA TYR A 311 9.21 10.30 20.30
C TYR A 311 8.22 9.18 20.64
N VAL A 312 7.39 8.80 19.67
CA VAL A 312 6.44 7.69 19.74
C VAL A 312 6.99 6.53 18.91
N THR A 313 7.85 5.74 19.54
CA THR A 313 8.55 4.60 18.91
C THR A 313 7.63 3.40 18.70
N LEU A 314 8.16 2.37 18.04
CA LEU A 314 7.49 1.06 17.99
C LEU A 314 7.39 0.46 19.41
N PRO A 315 6.30 -0.24 19.71
CA PRO A 315 6.09 -0.86 21.03
C PRO A 315 7.01 -2.08 21.24
N ASP A 316 7.45 -2.26 22.49
CA ASP A 316 8.12 -3.47 22.97
C ASP A 316 7.14 -4.64 23.15
N ILE A 317 7.61 -5.85 23.48
CA ILE A 317 6.74 -7.02 23.71
C ILE A 317 5.60 -6.70 24.69
N ARG A 318 5.88 -6.00 25.80
CA ARG A 318 4.86 -5.67 26.80
C ARG A 318 3.86 -4.65 26.27
N GLY A 319 4.33 -3.63 25.56
CA GLY A 319 3.52 -2.65 24.88
C GLY A 319 2.62 -3.29 23.82
N ARG A 320 3.14 -4.23 23.03
CA ARG A 320 2.36 -5.00 22.06
C ARG A 320 1.27 -5.83 22.74
N GLU A 321 1.58 -6.48 23.86
CA GLU A 321 0.60 -7.21 24.67
C GLU A 321 -0.51 -6.29 25.19
N GLN A 322 -0.16 -5.11 25.72
CA GLN A 322 -1.14 -4.13 26.18
C GLN A 322 -2.01 -3.60 25.03
N ILE A 323 -1.42 -3.28 23.88
CA ILE A 323 -2.14 -2.82 22.68
C ILE A 323 -3.11 -3.90 22.20
N LEU A 324 -2.65 -5.16 22.12
CA LEU A 324 -3.50 -6.29 21.78
C LEU A 324 -4.67 -6.39 22.74
N ASN A 325 -4.45 -6.30 24.06
CA ASN A 325 -5.50 -6.33 25.07
C ASN A 325 -6.54 -5.20 24.88
N VAL A 326 -6.12 -3.99 24.50
CA VAL A 326 -7.04 -2.89 24.20
C VAL A 326 -7.94 -3.20 22.99
N HIS A 327 -7.37 -3.74 21.91
CA HIS A 327 -8.13 -4.07 20.71
C HIS A 327 -8.99 -5.34 20.88
N MET A 328 -8.50 -6.30 21.65
CA MET A 328 -9.17 -7.56 21.98
C MET A 328 -10.47 -7.34 22.78
N ARG A 329 -10.57 -6.29 23.61
CA ARG A 329 -11.82 -5.94 24.32
C ARG A 329 -13.03 -5.70 23.40
N LYS A 330 -12.81 -5.37 22.13
CA LYS A 330 -13.87 -5.08 21.15
C LYS A 330 -14.39 -6.33 20.44
N VAL A 331 -13.80 -7.49 20.71
CA VAL A 331 -14.04 -8.75 19.99
C VAL A 331 -14.40 -9.86 20.99
N PRO A 332 -15.37 -10.76 20.70
CA PRO A 332 -15.66 -11.90 21.56
C PRO A 332 -14.52 -12.94 21.46
N LEU A 333 -13.77 -13.15 22.54
CA LEU A 333 -12.59 -14.04 22.57
C LEU A 333 -12.91 -15.41 23.19
N GLY A 334 -12.22 -16.45 22.70
CA GLY A 334 -12.11 -17.75 23.35
C GLY A 334 -11.21 -17.73 24.59
N GLN A 335 -11.34 -18.74 25.46
CA GLN A 335 -10.52 -18.86 26.68
C GLN A 335 -9.08 -19.29 26.41
N ASP A 336 -8.79 -19.78 25.21
CA ASP A 336 -7.51 -20.27 24.74
C ASP A 336 -6.56 -19.15 24.25
N VAL A 337 -7.07 -17.92 24.07
CA VAL A 337 -6.31 -16.79 23.53
C VAL A 337 -5.31 -16.26 24.54
N ASN A 338 -4.03 -16.27 24.17
CA ASN A 338 -2.94 -15.70 24.98
C ASN A 338 -2.24 -14.54 24.25
N ALA A 339 -2.51 -13.31 24.71
CA ALA A 339 -1.95 -12.09 24.13
C ALA A 339 -0.41 -12.05 24.18
N SER A 340 0.21 -12.62 25.21
CA SER A 340 1.68 -12.64 25.38
C SER A 340 2.36 -13.48 24.30
N VAL A 341 1.77 -14.62 23.91
CA VAL A 341 2.29 -15.46 22.81
C VAL A 341 2.18 -14.72 21.49
N ILE A 342 1.05 -14.05 21.23
CA ILE A 342 0.83 -13.27 20.01
C ILE A 342 1.82 -12.09 19.95
N ALA A 343 2.02 -11.37 21.05
CA ALA A 343 2.94 -10.23 21.13
C ALA A 343 4.41 -10.60 20.83
N ARG A 344 4.85 -11.80 21.23
CA ARG A 344 6.18 -12.34 20.87
C ARG A 344 6.26 -12.72 19.39
N GLY A 345 5.14 -13.13 18.78
CA GLY A 345 5.03 -13.49 17.37
C GLY A 345 4.89 -12.32 16.40
N THR A 346 4.80 -11.09 16.92
CA THR A 346 4.61 -9.87 16.14
C THR A 346 5.75 -8.85 16.34
N PRO A 347 7.03 -9.26 16.28
CA PRO A 347 8.15 -8.33 16.49
C PRO A 347 8.12 -7.22 15.43
N GLY A 348 8.35 -5.98 15.86
CA GLY A 348 8.38 -4.81 14.99
C GLY A 348 7.03 -4.33 14.47
N MET A 349 5.92 -5.00 14.80
CA MET A 349 4.59 -4.52 14.43
C MET A 349 4.22 -3.24 15.17
N SER A 350 3.65 -2.28 14.45
CA SER A 350 3.11 -1.05 15.02
C SER A 350 1.75 -1.30 15.70
N GLY A 351 1.26 -0.33 16.47
CA GLY A 351 -0.08 -0.44 17.09
C GLY A 351 -1.20 -0.60 16.06
N ALA A 352 -1.08 0.04 14.91
CA ALA A 352 -2.02 -0.12 13.79
C ALA A 352 -1.95 -1.53 13.17
N ASP A 353 -0.76 -2.12 13.07
CA ASP A 353 -0.60 -3.49 12.57
C ASP A 353 -1.24 -4.52 13.52
N LEU A 354 -1.09 -4.31 14.83
CA LEU A 354 -1.74 -5.15 15.85
C LEU A 354 -3.26 -4.99 15.86
N ALA A 355 -3.76 -3.77 15.64
CA ALA A 355 -5.19 -3.54 15.45
C ALA A 355 -5.72 -4.30 14.22
N ASN A 356 -4.97 -4.29 13.13
CA ASN A 356 -5.29 -5.02 11.92
C ASN A 356 -5.22 -6.55 12.13
N LEU A 357 -4.26 -7.04 12.92
CA LEU A 357 -4.17 -8.45 13.31
C LEU A 357 -5.43 -8.92 14.04
N CYS A 358 -5.90 -8.15 15.04
CA CYS A 358 -7.15 -8.46 15.74
C CYS A 358 -8.36 -8.49 14.80
N ASN A 359 -8.42 -7.56 13.84
CA ASN A 359 -9.48 -7.51 12.84
C ASN A 359 -9.43 -8.71 11.89
N GLU A 360 -8.25 -9.08 11.39
CA GLU A 360 -8.08 -10.27 10.54
C GLU A 360 -8.41 -11.56 11.29
N ALA A 361 -8.08 -11.68 12.57
CA ALA A 361 -8.48 -12.82 13.40
C ALA A 361 -10.02 -12.92 13.51
N ALA A 362 -10.71 -11.79 13.72
CA ALA A 362 -12.17 -11.77 13.73
C ALA A 362 -12.77 -12.18 12.37
N LEU A 363 -12.17 -11.76 11.26
CA LEU A 363 -12.59 -12.18 9.91
C LEU A 363 -12.34 -13.68 9.66
N MET A 364 -11.27 -14.26 10.21
CA MET A 364 -11.02 -15.71 10.14
C MET A 364 -12.08 -16.50 10.89
N ALA A 365 -12.40 -16.07 12.12
CA ALA A 365 -13.47 -16.66 12.92
C ALA A 365 -14.83 -16.57 12.22
N ALA A 366 -15.13 -15.41 11.59
CA ALA A 366 -16.36 -15.21 10.83
C ALA A 366 -16.46 -16.14 9.62
N ARG A 367 -15.35 -16.42 8.91
CA ARG A 367 -15.35 -17.35 7.77
C ARG A 367 -15.68 -18.79 8.15
N ARG A 368 -15.33 -19.22 9.36
CA ARG A 368 -15.71 -20.54 9.91
C ARG A 368 -17.06 -20.52 10.62
N SER A 369 -17.81 -19.41 10.53
CA SER A 369 -19.09 -19.20 11.21
C SER A 369 -19.02 -19.41 12.73
N ALA A 370 -17.89 -19.06 13.35
CA ALA A 370 -17.71 -19.19 14.79
C ALA A 370 -18.30 -18.02 15.57
N ARG A 371 -18.67 -18.27 16.84
CA ARG A 371 -19.20 -17.25 17.75
C ARG A 371 -18.12 -16.46 18.49
N THR A 372 -16.95 -17.05 18.66
CA THR A 372 -15.82 -16.50 19.41
C THR A 372 -14.55 -16.64 18.58
N VAL A 373 -13.62 -15.69 18.74
CA VAL A 373 -12.29 -15.72 18.10
C VAL A 373 -11.34 -16.51 18.97
N GLU A 374 -10.76 -17.57 18.42
CA GLU A 374 -9.86 -18.50 19.12
C GLU A 374 -8.39 -18.21 18.79
N MET A 375 -7.47 -18.82 19.52
CA MET A 375 -6.03 -18.66 19.30
C MET A 375 -5.62 -19.08 17.89
N GLN A 376 -6.24 -20.12 17.33
CA GLN A 376 -6.01 -20.54 15.96
C GLN A 376 -6.33 -19.46 14.92
N ASP A 377 -7.31 -18.58 15.19
CA ASP A 377 -7.69 -17.51 14.27
C ASP A 377 -6.64 -16.40 14.28
N PHE A 378 -6.07 -16.09 15.45
CA PHE A 378 -4.93 -15.18 15.59
C PHE A 378 -3.67 -15.71 14.92
N GLU A 379 -3.36 -17.00 15.08
CA GLU A 379 -2.23 -17.64 14.41
C GLU A 379 -2.38 -17.59 12.88
N LYS A 380 -3.57 -17.92 12.36
CA LYS A 380 -3.86 -17.83 10.91
C LYS A 380 -3.82 -16.40 10.38
N ALA A 381 -4.31 -15.43 11.16
CA ALA A 381 -4.26 -14.02 10.80
C ALA A 381 -2.83 -13.50 10.76
N LYS A 382 -2.01 -13.86 11.75
CA LYS A 382 -0.58 -13.54 11.82
C LYS A 382 0.16 -14.11 10.61
N ASP A 383 -0.05 -15.39 10.30
CA ASP A 383 0.54 -16.03 9.12
C ASP A 383 0.14 -15.32 7.83
N LYS A 384 -1.14 -14.94 7.69
CA LYS A 384 -1.62 -14.19 6.53
C LYS A 384 -0.96 -12.81 6.39
N ILE A 385 -0.79 -12.07 7.49
CA ILE A 385 -0.19 -10.73 7.47
C ILE A 385 1.31 -10.80 7.16
N LEU A 386 2.04 -11.74 7.78
CA LEU A 386 3.48 -11.86 7.62
C LEU A 386 3.89 -12.48 6.28
N MET A 387 3.17 -13.53 5.84
CA MET A 387 3.60 -14.38 4.72
C MET A 387 2.67 -14.27 3.51
N GLY A 388 1.54 -13.60 3.65
CA GLY A 388 0.50 -13.53 2.63
C GLY A 388 -0.50 -14.70 2.70
N PRO A 389 -1.51 -14.71 1.80
CA PRO A 389 -2.54 -15.72 1.79
C PRO A 389 -1.97 -17.11 1.43
N GLU A 390 -2.60 -18.13 1.99
CA GLU A 390 -2.34 -19.53 1.69
C GLU A 390 -2.74 -19.88 0.26
N ARG A 391 -1.87 -20.57 -0.48
CA ARG A 391 -2.09 -20.93 -1.88
C ARG A 391 -2.72 -22.32 -2.04
N LYS A 392 -3.99 -22.46 -1.63
CA LYS A 392 -4.73 -23.74 -1.66
C LYS A 392 -4.85 -24.39 -3.04
N SER A 393 -4.76 -23.61 -4.12
CA SER A 393 -4.85 -24.11 -5.50
C SER A 393 -3.52 -24.63 -6.07
N MET A 394 -2.39 -24.37 -5.40
CA MET A 394 -1.09 -24.82 -5.88
C MET A 394 -0.88 -26.28 -5.48
N VAL A 395 -0.88 -27.17 -6.47
CA VAL A 395 -0.52 -28.57 -6.28
C VAL A 395 1.00 -28.68 -6.43
N MET A 396 1.70 -28.96 -5.34
CA MET A 396 3.14 -29.22 -5.35
C MET A 396 3.41 -30.69 -5.67
N PRO A 397 4.31 -31.01 -6.61
CA PRO A 397 4.80 -32.38 -6.80
C PRO A 397 5.33 -32.97 -5.49
N GLU A 398 5.17 -34.28 -5.28
CA GLU A 398 5.61 -34.92 -4.04
C GLU A 398 7.12 -34.76 -3.78
N GLU A 399 7.92 -34.75 -4.84
CA GLU A 399 9.37 -34.54 -4.74
C GLU A 399 9.72 -33.12 -4.25
N GLU A 400 9.04 -32.09 -4.75
CA GLU A 400 9.20 -30.70 -4.27
C GLU A 400 8.70 -30.54 -2.84
N ARG A 401 7.57 -31.18 -2.50
CA ARG A 401 7.03 -31.19 -1.14
C ARG A 401 8.00 -31.86 -0.16
N ARG A 402 8.61 -32.98 -0.57
CA ARG A 402 9.65 -33.67 0.20
C ARG A 402 10.89 -32.82 0.35
N ASN A 403 11.35 -32.17 -0.72
CA ASN A 403 12.48 -31.25 -0.65
C ASN A 403 12.22 -30.12 0.35
N THR A 404 11.03 -29.50 0.28
CA THR A 404 10.62 -28.45 1.21
C THR A 404 10.57 -28.96 2.65
N ALA A 405 10.08 -30.18 2.89
CA ALA A 405 10.07 -30.77 4.22
C ALA A 405 11.48 -30.96 4.81
N TYR A 406 12.45 -31.43 4.02
CA TYR A 406 13.84 -31.51 4.48
C TYR A 406 14.45 -30.13 4.69
N HIS A 407 14.19 -29.19 3.79
CA HIS A 407 14.66 -27.82 3.87
C HIS A 407 14.21 -27.16 5.20
N GLU A 408 12.92 -27.17 5.48
CA GLU A 408 12.39 -26.58 6.72
C GLU A 408 12.83 -27.34 7.98
N SER A 409 12.96 -28.67 7.89
CA SER A 409 13.53 -29.47 8.99
C SER A 409 14.96 -29.06 9.31
N GLY A 410 15.76 -28.69 8.30
CA GLY A 410 17.14 -28.25 8.47
C GLY A 410 17.25 -26.95 9.29
N HIS A 411 16.41 -25.96 8.97
CA HIS A 411 16.31 -24.74 9.77
C HIS A 411 15.84 -25.03 11.20
N ALA A 412 14.80 -25.85 11.34
CA ALA A 412 14.20 -26.17 12.65
C ALA A 412 15.18 -26.90 13.58
N LEU A 413 15.90 -27.90 13.05
CA LEU A 413 16.89 -28.66 13.80
C LEU A 413 18.03 -27.75 14.29
N LEU A 414 18.61 -26.95 13.39
CA LEU A 414 19.69 -26.04 13.78
C LEU A 414 19.21 -24.97 14.76
N GLY A 415 18.01 -24.43 14.57
CA GLY A 415 17.41 -23.47 15.51
C GLY A 415 17.23 -24.03 16.93
N LYS A 416 17.03 -25.34 17.06
CA LYS A 416 16.93 -26.03 18.36
C LYS A 416 18.29 -26.42 18.96
N MET A 417 19.30 -26.66 18.13
CA MET A 417 20.61 -27.14 18.57
C MET A 417 21.63 -26.04 18.83
N LEU A 418 21.58 -24.95 18.06
CA LEU A 418 22.57 -23.88 18.15
C LEU A 418 22.32 -23.01 19.39
N PRO A 419 23.39 -22.53 20.05
CA PRO A 419 23.26 -21.66 21.20
C PRO A 419 22.68 -20.30 20.81
N LYS A 420 21.96 -19.67 21.74
CA LYS A 420 21.42 -18.30 21.62
C LYS A 420 20.43 -18.03 20.47
N CYS A 421 20.19 -18.98 19.56
CA CYS A 421 19.14 -18.91 18.56
C CYS A 421 17.78 -18.66 19.19
N ASP A 422 16.91 -17.95 18.46
CA ASP A 422 15.54 -17.75 18.91
C ASP A 422 14.77 -19.08 18.85
N PRO A 423 14.00 -19.44 19.89
CA PRO A 423 13.28 -20.70 19.93
C PRO A 423 12.34 -20.89 18.75
N VAL A 424 12.49 -22.03 18.05
CA VAL A 424 11.58 -22.41 16.96
C VAL A 424 10.19 -22.66 17.53
N HIS A 425 9.20 -22.00 16.95
CA HIS A 425 7.80 -22.03 17.37
C HIS A 425 6.94 -22.97 16.53
N LYS A 426 7.06 -22.87 15.20
CA LYS A 426 6.21 -23.58 14.25
C LYS A 426 6.96 -23.77 12.94
N VAL A 427 6.79 -24.93 12.32
CA VAL A 427 7.38 -25.25 11.02
C VAL A 427 6.26 -25.72 10.11
N THR A 428 6.16 -25.18 8.91
CA THR A 428 5.11 -25.56 7.95
C THR A 428 5.67 -25.67 6.54
N ILE A 429 5.16 -26.65 5.78
CA ILE A 429 5.42 -26.82 4.34
C ILE A 429 4.23 -26.38 3.48
N ILE A 430 3.30 -25.63 4.09
CA ILE A 430 2.14 -25.08 3.38
C ILE A 430 2.57 -23.79 2.67
N PRO A 431 2.42 -23.70 1.33
CA PRO A 431 2.87 -22.55 0.58
C PRO A 431 2.07 -21.28 0.89
N ARG A 432 2.78 -20.20 1.21
CA ARG A 432 2.20 -18.88 1.55
C ARG A 432 2.94 -17.77 0.82
N GLY A 433 2.19 -16.92 0.11
CA GLY A 433 2.76 -15.83 -0.68
C GLY A 433 3.85 -16.31 -1.64
N ARG A 434 5.10 -15.90 -1.38
CA ARG A 434 6.30 -16.29 -2.16
C ARG A 434 7.07 -17.49 -1.57
N ALA A 435 6.76 -17.91 -0.35
CA ALA A 435 7.45 -18.99 0.33
C ALA A 435 6.73 -20.35 0.12
N LEU A 436 7.51 -21.42 -0.07
CA LEU A 436 7.00 -22.79 -0.21
C LEU A 436 6.86 -23.51 1.15
N GLY A 437 7.72 -23.14 2.10
CA GLY A 437 7.67 -23.53 3.51
C GLY A 437 8.24 -22.41 4.36
N VAL A 438 8.10 -22.53 5.68
CA VAL A 438 8.70 -21.58 6.62
C VAL A 438 8.87 -22.17 8.02
N THR A 439 10.03 -21.84 8.61
CA THR A 439 10.38 -22.10 9.99
C THR A 439 10.24 -20.80 10.78
N MET A 440 9.21 -20.72 11.63
CA MET A 440 8.92 -19.54 12.44
C MET A 440 9.58 -19.67 13.81
N SER A 441 10.37 -18.66 14.20
CA SER A 441 10.96 -18.54 15.55
C SER A 441 10.25 -17.45 16.36
N LEU A 442 10.11 -17.67 17.68
CA LEU A 442 9.56 -16.71 18.62
C LEU A 442 10.67 -16.21 19.56
N PRO A 443 11.13 -14.95 19.42
CA PRO A 443 12.07 -14.38 20.37
C PRO A 443 11.52 -14.42 21.79
N ALA A 444 12.34 -14.86 22.75
CA ALA A 444 11.95 -14.88 24.17
C ALA A 444 11.93 -13.47 24.78
N GLN A 445 12.77 -12.58 24.26
CA GLN A 445 12.93 -11.19 24.70
C GLN A 445 13.28 -10.30 23.51
N ASP A 446 12.87 -9.04 23.55
CA ASP A 446 13.31 -8.05 22.57
C ASP A 446 14.80 -7.77 22.80
N ARG A 447 15.62 -7.96 21.78
CA ARG A 447 17.07 -7.70 21.84
C ARG A 447 17.36 -6.37 21.16
N TYR A 448 17.96 -5.45 21.90
CA TYR A 448 18.46 -4.18 21.35
C TYR A 448 19.87 -4.31 20.75
N SER A 449 20.64 -5.28 21.21
CA SER A 449 22.00 -5.55 20.75
C SER A 449 22.19 -7.04 20.48
N TYR A 450 22.83 -7.36 19.37
CA TYR A 450 23.19 -8.72 18.99
C TYR A 450 24.68 -8.95 19.27
N ASP A 451 24.99 -10.03 19.96
CA ASP A 451 26.38 -10.45 20.15
C ASP A 451 26.88 -11.25 18.93
N ARG A 452 28.20 -11.41 18.85
CA ARG A 452 28.86 -12.12 17.75
C ARG A 452 28.38 -13.57 17.62
N GLU A 453 28.15 -14.25 18.74
CA GLU A 453 27.77 -15.67 18.77
C GLU A 453 26.34 -15.88 18.24
N TYR A 454 25.42 -14.99 18.59
CA TYR A 454 24.06 -14.95 18.07
C TYR A 454 24.08 -14.76 16.54
N MET A 455 24.84 -13.78 16.04
CA MET A 455 24.92 -13.54 14.59
C MET A 455 25.51 -14.74 13.84
N LEU A 456 26.55 -15.38 14.38
CA LEU A 456 27.13 -16.60 13.79
C LEU A 456 26.14 -17.76 13.78
N SER A 457 25.43 -17.97 14.88
CA SER A 457 24.43 -19.04 15.01
C SER A 457 23.22 -18.79 14.10
N GLN A 458 22.82 -17.53 13.88
CA GLN A 458 21.81 -17.17 12.88
C GLN A 458 22.29 -17.49 11.46
N ILE A 459 23.55 -17.20 11.12
CA ILE A 459 24.14 -17.56 9.83
C ILE A 459 24.12 -19.09 9.63
N SER A 460 24.53 -19.86 10.64
CA SER A 460 24.46 -21.34 10.57
C SER A 460 23.03 -21.84 10.38
N MET A 461 22.05 -21.29 11.12
CA MET A 461 20.65 -21.67 11.00
C MET A 461 20.09 -21.39 9.59
N LEU A 462 20.46 -20.27 8.96
CA LEU A 462 20.08 -19.94 7.58
C LEU A 462 20.62 -20.95 6.56
N PHE A 463 21.77 -21.58 6.79
CA PHE A 463 22.26 -22.62 5.88
C PHE A 463 21.59 -23.99 6.07
N GLY A 464 20.80 -24.17 7.12
CA GLY A 464 20.15 -25.43 7.45
C GLY A 464 19.31 -26.00 6.31
N GLY A 465 18.51 -25.15 5.65
CA GLY A 465 17.68 -25.53 4.52
C GLY A 465 18.49 -26.10 3.36
N ARG A 466 19.47 -25.32 2.86
CA ARG A 466 20.35 -25.76 1.76
C ARG A 466 21.07 -27.07 2.08
N ILE A 467 21.65 -27.18 3.27
CA ILE A 467 22.44 -28.36 3.66
C ILE A 467 21.56 -29.60 3.71
N ALA A 468 20.33 -29.48 4.20
CA ALA A 468 19.40 -30.59 4.22
C ALA A 468 19.02 -31.07 2.81
N GLU A 469 18.84 -30.15 1.84
CA GLU A 469 18.64 -30.52 0.43
C GLU A 469 19.83 -31.30 -0.13
N GLU A 470 21.06 -30.82 0.13
CA GLU A 470 22.27 -31.46 -0.39
C GLU A 470 22.50 -32.84 0.23
N VAL A 471 22.32 -33.00 1.54
CA VAL A 471 22.64 -34.23 2.27
C VAL A 471 21.58 -35.32 2.06
N PHE A 472 20.29 -34.97 2.05
CA PHE A 472 19.21 -35.96 2.03
C PHE A 472 18.51 -36.08 0.67
N MET A 473 18.47 -35.01 -0.12
CA MET A 473 17.83 -35.00 -1.44
C MET A 473 18.84 -35.04 -2.59
N ASN A 474 20.14 -34.88 -2.32
CA ASN A 474 21.22 -34.85 -3.32
C ASN A 474 20.97 -33.83 -4.45
N GLN A 475 20.38 -32.69 -4.12
CA GLN A 475 20.06 -31.63 -5.08
C GLN A 475 20.30 -30.24 -4.49
N MET A 476 20.52 -29.27 -5.37
CA MET A 476 20.61 -27.85 -5.01
C MET A 476 19.48 -27.08 -5.70
N THR A 477 18.54 -26.56 -4.92
CA THR A 477 17.40 -25.81 -5.47
C THR A 477 17.60 -24.29 -5.43
N THR A 478 16.72 -23.53 -6.07
CA THR A 478 16.71 -22.06 -5.96
C THR A 478 16.00 -21.55 -4.70
N GLY A 479 15.38 -22.45 -3.92
CA GLY A 479 14.60 -22.10 -2.72
C GLY A 479 15.43 -21.41 -1.63
N ALA A 480 16.70 -21.81 -1.46
CA ALA A 480 17.61 -21.26 -0.46
C ALA A 480 18.14 -19.84 -0.77
N SER A 481 17.76 -19.22 -1.89
CA SER A 481 18.33 -17.94 -2.36
C SER A 481 18.21 -16.81 -1.32
N ASN A 482 17.06 -16.68 -0.67
CA ASN A 482 16.82 -15.70 0.40
C ASN A 482 17.71 -15.96 1.63
N ASP A 483 17.99 -17.22 1.95
CA ASP A 483 18.83 -17.57 3.09
C ASP A 483 20.29 -17.19 2.84
N PHE A 484 20.78 -17.40 1.61
CA PHE A 484 22.11 -16.93 1.20
C PHE A 484 22.21 -15.41 1.22
N GLU A 485 21.21 -14.70 0.72
CA GLU A 485 21.19 -13.23 0.74
C GLU A 485 21.25 -12.69 2.17
N ARG A 486 20.42 -13.25 3.07
CA ARG A 486 20.40 -12.86 4.50
C ARG A 486 21.70 -13.22 5.22
N ALA A 487 22.22 -14.43 5.01
CA ALA A 487 23.46 -14.89 5.64
C ALA A 487 24.66 -14.04 5.18
N THR A 488 24.72 -13.72 3.89
CA THR A 488 25.76 -12.87 3.32
C THR A 488 25.64 -11.43 3.82
N GLY A 489 24.42 -10.89 3.90
CA GLY A 489 24.17 -9.56 4.47
C GLY A 489 24.61 -9.46 5.93
N LEU A 490 24.24 -10.45 6.77
CA LEU A 490 24.66 -10.51 8.17
C LEU A 490 26.19 -10.59 8.31
N ALA A 491 26.83 -11.48 7.56
CA ALA A 491 28.29 -11.61 7.56
C ALA A 491 28.98 -10.32 7.12
N ARG A 492 28.46 -9.65 6.09
CA ARG A 492 28.99 -8.36 5.61
C ARG A 492 28.82 -7.26 6.64
N ASP A 493 27.69 -7.20 7.34
CA ASP A 493 27.45 -6.22 8.42
C ASP A 493 28.36 -6.46 9.64
N MET A 494 28.59 -7.73 10.01
CA MET A 494 29.57 -8.10 11.05
C MET A 494 30.97 -7.54 10.73
N VAL A 495 31.38 -7.61 9.47
CA VAL A 495 32.70 -7.19 9.01
C VAL A 495 32.79 -5.68 8.82
N THR A 496 31.78 -5.06 8.21
CA THR A 496 31.88 -3.66 7.73
C THR A 496 31.27 -2.63 8.67
N ARG A 497 30.32 -3.01 9.54
CA ARG A 497 29.59 -2.08 10.42
C ARG A 497 29.89 -2.30 11.89
N TYR A 498 29.92 -3.55 12.32
CA TYR A 498 30.00 -3.89 13.75
C TYR A 498 31.43 -4.14 14.25
N GLY A 499 32.42 -4.22 13.36
CA GLY A 499 33.81 -4.45 13.76
C GLY A 499 34.04 -5.79 14.47
N MET A 500 33.30 -6.84 14.09
CA MET A 500 33.32 -8.15 14.74
C MET A 500 34.41 -9.11 14.20
N THR A 501 35.40 -8.57 13.49
CA THR A 501 36.52 -9.33 12.91
C THR A 501 37.87 -8.76 13.32
N ASP A 502 38.80 -9.63 13.69
CA ASP A 502 40.14 -9.22 14.12
C ASP A 502 40.99 -8.66 12.96
N ALA A 503 40.74 -9.12 11.73
CA ALA A 503 41.51 -8.75 10.54
C ALA A 503 41.31 -7.29 10.10
N LEU A 504 40.12 -6.74 10.34
CA LEU A 504 39.75 -5.36 9.97
C LEU A 504 39.63 -4.47 11.21
N GLY A 505 39.36 -5.04 12.39
CA GLY A 505 39.29 -4.31 13.64
C GLY A 505 38.01 -3.48 13.80
N PRO A 506 37.91 -2.67 14.87
CA PRO A 506 36.69 -1.96 15.24
C PRO A 506 36.53 -0.63 14.48
N MET A 507 36.34 -0.71 13.15
CA MET A 507 36.12 0.44 12.29
C MET A 507 34.89 0.26 11.39
N VAL A 508 34.19 1.35 11.10
CA VAL A 508 33.06 1.36 10.17
C VAL A 508 33.57 1.61 8.75
N TYR A 509 33.36 0.65 7.86
CA TYR A 509 33.80 0.65 6.48
C TYR A 509 32.69 1.03 5.49
N ALA A 510 31.44 0.79 5.84
CA ALA A 510 30.28 1.07 5.00
C ALA A 510 29.33 2.07 5.69
N GLU A 511 28.95 3.12 4.97
CA GLU A 511 27.89 4.02 5.40
C GLU A 511 26.51 3.35 5.28
N ASN A 512 25.55 3.82 6.07
CA ASN A 512 24.24 3.19 6.16
C ASN A 512 23.46 3.40 4.84
N GLU A 513 23.18 2.33 4.10
CA GLU A 513 22.48 2.37 2.80
C GLU A 513 20.96 2.68 2.94
N GLY A 514 20.47 2.95 4.15
CA GLY A 514 19.04 3.05 4.48
C GLY A 514 18.33 4.33 4.03
N GLU A 515 19.04 5.41 3.67
CA GLU A 515 18.41 6.67 3.24
C GLU A 515 18.73 7.00 1.78
N VAL A 516 17.93 6.43 0.88
CA VAL A 516 17.93 6.78 -0.54
C VAL A 516 17.32 8.18 -0.71
N PHE A 517 18.16 9.20 -0.57
CA PHE A 517 17.81 10.56 -0.97
C PHE A 517 17.81 10.67 -2.51
N LEU A 518 16.66 11.00 -3.08
CA LEU A 518 16.37 11.15 -4.51
C LEU A 518 17.20 12.23 -5.25
N GLY A 519 18.13 12.91 -4.59
CA GLY A 519 19.01 13.94 -5.17
C GLY A 519 20.52 13.72 -4.98
N ARG A 520 20.95 12.66 -4.29
CA ARG A 520 22.39 12.33 -4.07
C ARG A 520 22.79 10.93 -4.55
N SER A 521 21.86 10.20 -5.15
CA SER A 521 22.03 8.80 -5.55
C SER A 521 22.91 8.55 -6.78
N VAL A 522 23.46 9.57 -7.44
CA VAL A 522 24.25 9.39 -8.66
C VAL A 522 25.73 9.09 -8.38
N THR A 523 26.19 9.24 -7.13
CA THR A 523 27.59 8.94 -6.79
C THR A 523 27.64 8.11 -5.51
N LYS A 524 27.55 6.78 -5.62
CA LYS A 524 28.07 5.89 -4.58
C LYS A 524 29.57 6.15 -4.48
N THR A 525 30.01 7.07 -3.63
CA THR A 525 31.42 7.19 -3.29
C THR A 525 31.75 6.01 -2.39
N ASN A 526 32.29 4.94 -2.97
CA ASN A 526 32.96 3.91 -2.19
C ASN A 526 34.17 4.59 -1.52
N ASN A 527 34.02 4.92 -0.23
CA ASN A 527 35.09 5.50 0.59
C ASN A 527 36.19 4.47 0.95
N MET A 528 36.20 3.31 0.28
CA MET A 528 37.09 2.18 0.55
C MET A 528 38.04 1.91 -0.62
N SER A 529 39.30 1.61 -0.31
CA SER A 529 40.24 1.12 -1.32
C SER A 529 39.89 -0.32 -1.76
N GLU A 530 40.24 -0.67 -2.99
CA GLU A 530 40.04 -2.02 -3.55
C GLU A 530 40.69 -3.10 -2.68
N ALA A 531 41.90 -2.85 -2.18
CA ALA A 531 42.59 -3.75 -1.26
C ALA A 531 41.80 -4.00 0.05
N THR A 532 41.04 -3.01 0.52
CA THR A 532 40.19 -3.17 1.71
C THR A 532 38.93 -3.96 1.37
N LEU A 533 38.32 -3.70 0.20
CA LEU A 533 37.18 -4.47 -0.28
C LEU A 533 37.52 -5.96 -0.44
N GLN A 534 38.68 -6.28 -1.02
CA GLN A 534 39.14 -7.66 -1.14
C GLN A 534 39.31 -8.35 0.22
N LYS A 535 39.82 -7.62 1.24
CA LYS A 535 39.91 -8.13 2.61
C LYS A 535 38.54 -8.38 3.22
N VAL A 536 37.59 -7.46 3.02
CA VAL A 536 36.20 -7.63 3.46
C VAL A 536 35.59 -8.89 2.86
N ASP A 537 35.71 -9.07 1.54
CA ASP A 537 35.13 -10.24 0.86
C ASP A 537 35.79 -11.56 1.32
N THR A 538 37.08 -11.54 1.60
CA THR A 538 37.82 -12.70 2.15
C THR A 538 37.29 -13.07 3.54
N GLU A 539 37.09 -12.08 4.42
CA GLU A 539 36.54 -12.33 5.76
C GLU A 539 35.08 -12.78 5.74
N VAL A 540 34.26 -12.20 4.85
CA VAL A 540 32.87 -12.63 4.66
C VAL A 540 32.81 -14.09 4.21
N ARG A 541 33.60 -14.47 3.20
CA ARG A 541 33.70 -15.87 2.75
C ARG A 541 34.14 -16.79 3.90
N ARG A 542 35.17 -16.41 4.65
CA ARG A 542 35.66 -17.19 5.79
C ARG A 542 34.57 -17.44 6.84
N ILE A 543 33.75 -16.43 7.17
CA ILE A 543 32.64 -16.57 8.12
C ILE A 543 31.59 -17.54 7.56
N ILE A 544 31.18 -17.35 6.30
CA ILE A 544 30.17 -18.17 5.64
C ILE A 544 30.61 -19.64 5.60
N ASP A 545 31.82 -19.93 5.12
CA ASP A 545 32.34 -21.29 4.97
C ASP A 545 32.40 -22.00 6.33
N GLN A 546 32.91 -21.31 7.37
CA GLN A 546 32.98 -21.87 8.73
C GLN A 546 31.59 -22.18 9.30
N GLN A 547 30.62 -21.28 9.14
CA GLN A 547 29.27 -21.50 9.67
C GLN A 547 28.51 -22.58 8.88
N TYR A 548 28.79 -22.70 7.57
CA TYR A 548 28.25 -23.75 6.72
C TYR A 548 28.78 -25.13 7.14
N ASP A 549 30.09 -25.26 7.42
CA ASP A 549 30.69 -26.51 7.89
C ASP A 549 30.14 -26.96 9.25
N ILE A 550 29.98 -26.02 10.19
CA ILE A 550 29.39 -26.29 11.50
C ILE A 550 27.95 -26.79 11.34
N ALA A 551 27.15 -26.09 10.54
CA ALA A 551 25.77 -26.46 10.26
C ALA A 551 25.67 -27.85 9.60
N ARG A 552 26.56 -28.14 8.64
CA ARG A 552 26.62 -29.44 7.96
C ARG A 552 26.90 -30.57 8.93
N LYS A 553 27.92 -30.40 9.77
CA LYS A 553 28.26 -31.41 10.78
C LYS A 553 27.09 -31.69 11.72
N LEU A 554 26.41 -30.66 12.22
CA LEU A 554 25.26 -30.83 13.12
C LEU A 554 24.11 -31.59 12.45
N ILE A 555 23.80 -31.29 11.18
CA ILE A 555 22.76 -31.97 10.41
C ILE A 555 23.14 -33.42 10.13
N GLU A 556 24.39 -33.69 9.76
CA GLU A 556 24.89 -35.04 9.47
C GLU A 556 25.00 -35.92 10.73
N ASP A 557 25.30 -35.32 11.89
CA ASP A 557 25.36 -36.01 13.19
C ASP A 557 23.96 -36.36 13.73
N ASN A 558 22.89 -35.73 13.23
CA ASN A 558 21.50 -35.88 13.71
C ASN A 558 20.52 -36.29 12.59
N LYS A 559 20.96 -37.18 11.70
CA LYS A 559 20.17 -37.68 10.55
C LYS A 559 18.85 -38.33 10.96
N ASP A 560 18.83 -39.04 12.07
CA ASP A 560 17.64 -39.67 12.65
C ASP A 560 16.54 -38.65 12.93
N LYS A 561 16.90 -37.53 13.58
CA LYS A 561 15.97 -36.44 13.89
C LYS A 561 15.50 -35.72 12.64
N MET A 562 16.38 -35.50 11.66
CA MET A 562 16.02 -34.93 10.36
C MET A 562 14.94 -35.76 9.65
N HIS A 563 15.13 -37.08 9.57
CA HIS A 563 14.14 -37.97 8.96
C HIS A 563 12.82 -37.96 9.72
N ALA A 564 12.86 -37.93 11.06
CA ALA A 564 11.65 -37.85 11.88
C ALA A 564 10.88 -36.54 11.66
N MET A 565 11.57 -35.39 11.64
CA MET A 565 10.95 -34.09 11.36
C MET A 565 10.35 -34.03 9.95
N ALA A 566 11.10 -34.45 8.93
CA ALA A 566 10.63 -34.43 7.55
C ALA A 566 9.41 -35.36 7.36
N LYS A 567 9.40 -36.53 8.01
CA LYS A 567 8.26 -37.45 7.99
C LYS A 567 7.02 -36.81 8.63
N ALA A 568 7.17 -36.21 9.81
CA ALA A 568 6.07 -35.54 10.50
C ALA A 568 5.51 -34.36 9.67
N LEU A 569 6.36 -33.56 9.04
CA LEU A 569 5.95 -32.48 8.13
C LEU A 569 5.23 -33.01 6.89
N LEU A 570 5.65 -34.13 6.32
CA LEU A 570 4.95 -34.72 5.18
C LEU A 570 3.56 -35.23 5.58
N GLU A 571 3.41 -35.77 6.78
CA GLU A 571 2.14 -36.32 7.27
C GLU A 571 1.14 -35.22 7.69
N TRP A 572 1.60 -34.21 8.42
CA TRP A 572 0.71 -33.20 9.04
C TRP A 572 0.84 -31.80 8.45
N GLU A 573 1.76 -31.58 7.52
CA GLU A 573 2.03 -30.30 6.82
C GLU A 573 2.55 -29.18 7.73
N THR A 574 2.34 -29.27 9.05
CA THR A 574 2.79 -28.33 10.07
C THR A 574 3.14 -29.09 11.35
N ILE A 575 4.22 -28.68 12.01
CA ILE A 575 4.62 -29.17 13.35
C ILE A 575 4.87 -28.00 14.32
N ASP A 576 4.44 -28.18 15.55
CA ASP A 576 4.58 -27.19 16.64
C ASP A 576 5.74 -27.55 17.60
N VAL A 577 6.04 -26.64 18.53
CA VAL A 577 7.11 -26.78 19.55
C VAL A 577 7.07 -28.11 20.28
N GLU A 578 5.89 -28.52 20.76
CA GLU A 578 5.72 -29.74 21.55
C GLU A 578 6.13 -30.99 20.74
N GLN A 579 5.79 -31.02 19.45
CA GLN A 579 6.14 -32.13 18.54
C GLN A 579 7.62 -32.11 18.18
N MET A 580 8.19 -30.92 17.95
CA MET A 580 9.63 -30.78 17.75
C MET A 580 10.42 -31.26 18.97
N ASP A 581 9.98 -30.91 20.19
CA ASP A 581 10.64 -31.31 21.42
C ASP A 581 10.56 -32.84 21.64
N ASP A 582 9.44 -33.48 21.29
CA ASP A 582 9.32 -34.94 21.29
C ASP A 582 10.35 -35.58 20.34
N ILE A 583 10.50 -35.06 19.12
CA ILE A 583 11.47 -35.56 18.13
C ILE A 583 12.91 -35.34 18.62
N MET A 584 13.21 -34.18 19.19
CA MET A 584 14.54 -33.89 19.75
C MET A 584 14.89 -34.82 20.93
N ALA A 585 13.89 -35.29 21.67
CA ALA A 585 14.01 -36.28 22.73
C ALA A 585 14.02 -37.74 22.22
N GLY A 586 13.94 -37.98 20.90
CA GLY A 586 13.91 -39.31 20.30
C GLY A 586 12.59 -40.06 20.47
N LYS A 587 11.49 -39.35 20.76
CA LYS A 587 10.14 -39.92 20.87
C LYS A 587 9.38 -39.76 19.57
N GLU A 588 8.37 -40.60 19.35
CA GLU A 588 7.42 -40.36 18.26
C GLU A 588 6.61 -39.08 18.55
N PRO A 589 6.50 -38.17 17.57
CA PRO A 589 5.76 -36.94 17.78
C PRO A 589 4.27 -37.22 17.96
N ARG A 590 3.63 -36.46 18.84
CA ARG A 590 2.18 -36.56 19.06
C ARG A 590 1.39 -35.98 17.87
N PRO A 591 0.16 -36.47 17.58
CA PRO A 591 -0.69 -35.87 16.55
C PRO A 591 -1.04 -34.41 16.87
N PRO A 592 -1.25 -33.54 15.85
CA PRO A 592 -1.71 -32.18 16.05
C PRO A 592 -3.06 -32.13 16.76
N LYS A 593 -3.29 -31.10 17.59
CA LYS A 593 -4.53 -30.93 18.39
C LYS A 593 -5.80 -30.89 17.53
N ASP A 594 -5.69 -30.44 16.27
CA ASP A 594 -6.80 -30.30 15.31
C ASP A 594 -6.84 -31.40 14.23
N TRP A 595 -6.08 -32.49 14.38
CA TRP A 595 -5.95 -33.49 13.31
C TRP A 595 -7.11 -34.49 13.28
N THR A 596 -7.80 -34.56 12.14
CA THR A 596 -8.70 -35.66 11.78
C THR A 596 -8.02 -36.57 10.76
N PRO A 597 -8.01 -37.91 10.94
CA PRO A 597 -7.36 -38.82 10.01
C PRO A 597 -7.90 -38.66 8.57
N ARG A 598 -7.00 -38.51 7.59
CA ARG A 598 -7.36 -38.66 6.17
C ARG A 598 -7.68 -40.14 5.93
N ASN A 599 -8.96 -40.48 5.77
CA ASN A 599 -9.33 -41.79 5.21
C ASN A 599 -8.86 -41.83 3.75
N PRO A 600 -8.01 -42.80 3.34
CA PRO A 600 -7.71 -43.00 1.94
C PRO A 600 -9.02 -43.34 1.22
N SER A 601 -9.37 -42.57 0.19
CA SER A 601 -10.46 -42.91 -0.72
C SER A 601 -10.16 -44.28 -1.32
N VAL A 602 -10.92 -45.30 -0.92
CA VAL A 602 -10.88 -46.63 -1.52
C VAL A 602 -11.21 -46.46 -3.00
N GLY A 603 -10.20 -46.68 -3.85
CA GLY A 603 -10.34 -46.65 -5.30
C GLY A 603 -11.44 -47.61 -5.74
N SER A 604 -12.32 -47.11 -6.62
CA SER A 604 -13.34 -47.92 -7.27
C SER A 604 -12.67 -48.99 -8.14
N GLY A 605 -12.66 -50.22 -7.66
CA GLY A 605 -12.24 -51.39 -8.43
C GLY A 605 -12.94 -52.63 -7.91
N GLY A 606 -13.94 -53.11 -8.65
CA GLY A 606 -14.43 -54.49 -8.55
C GLY A 606 -15.84 -54.69 -8.00
N THR A 607 -16.79 -54.85 -8.92
CA THR A 607 -17.86 -55.88 -8.96
C THR A 607 -18.70 -56.16 -7.70
N GLY A 608 -20.01 -55.89 -7.80
CA GLY A 608 -21.03 -56.28 -6.81
C GLY A 608 -21.18 -57.80 -6.61
N PRO A 609 -22.07 -58.25 -5.69
CA PRO A 609 -23.50 -58.14 -5.96
C PRO A 609 -24.44 -57.82 -4.76
N SER A 610 -25.60 -57.27 -5.12
CA SER A 610 -26.96 -57.42 -4.53
C SER A 610 -27.18 -57.31 -3.01
N GLY A 611 -28.05 -56.38 -2.60
CA GLY A 611 -28.80 -56.53 -1.33
C GLY A 611 -29.55 -55.30 -0.82
N GLY A 612 -30.79 -55.12 -1.28
CA GLY A 612 -31.93 -54.63 -0.45
C GLY A 612 -31.99 -53.15 -0.04
N SER A 613 -32.87 -52.39 -0.69
CA SER A 613 -33.42 -51.13 -0.18
C SER A 613 -34.39 -51.38 0.99
N PRO A 614 -34.34 -50.62 2.10
CA PRO A 614 -35.48 -50.47 3.00
C PRO A 614 -36.36 -49.29 2.56
N ALA A 615 -37.67 -49.54 2.50
CA ALA A 615 -38.71 -48.59 2.14
C ALA A 615 -38.89 -47.49 3.20
N VAL A 616 -39.09 -46.24 2.75
CA VAL A 616 -39.49 -45.10 3.57
C VAL A 616 -41.02 -45.02 3.56
N THR A 617 -41.62 -45.21 4.73
CA THR A 617 -43.05 -44.98 5.02
C THR A 617 -43.31 -43.48 5.21
N THR A 618 -44.26 -42.92 4.46
CA THR A 618 -44.76 -41.55 4.60
C THR A 618 -46.03 -41.53 5.45
N ASP A 619 -46.05 -40.77 6.55
CA ASP A 619 -47.26 -40.48 7.32
C ASP A 619 -48.08 -39.32 6.71
N PRO A 620 -49.42 -39.33 6.82
CA PRO A 620 -50.31 -38.39 6.15
C PRO A 620 -50.56 -37.09 6.94
N ALA A 621 -50.84 -36.01 6.21
CA ALA A 621 -51.16 -34.68 6.72
C ALA A 621 -52.50 -34.62 7.49
N PRO A 622 -52.65 -33.73 8.49
CA PRO A 622 -53.93 -33.52 9.16
C PRO A 622 -54.81 -32.50 8.39
N ASN A 623 -56.09 -32.86 8.27
CA ASN A 623 -57.16 -32.06 7.66
C ASN A 623 -57.53 -30.83 8.48
N ALA A 624 -58.01 -29.82 7.75
CA ALA A 624 -58.61 -28.59 8.25
C ALA A 624 -59.97 -28.82 8.96
N ALA A 625 -60.17 -28.06 10.04
CA ALA A 625 -61.45 -27.50 10.48
C ALA A 625 -61.16 -26.18 11.20
#